data_AF-A0A0R1KIB0-F1
#
_entry.id   AF-A0A0R1KIB0-F1
#
_cell.length_a   1.000
_cell.length_b   1.000
_cell.length_c   1.000
_cell.angle_alpha   90.00
_cell.angle_beta   90.00
_cell.angle_gamma   90.00
#
_symmetry.space_group_name_H-M   'P 1'
#
loop_
_entity.id
_entity.type
_entity.pdbx_description
1 polymer ?
#
loop_
_entity_poly.entity_id
_entity_poly.type
_entity_poly.pdbx_seq_one_letter_code
_entity_poly.pdbx_strand_id
1 'polypeptide(L)'
;MHFITEQDIQFENRKTPLSKFFLASDDRLTPGARQYLIDHQIKVVDSNSKVDSVTTTVEDVEKKTEELNQNFQLLELELQDAALKANEVDLAASQRIFSLSEMPVKIQQNQVVDSLEEIVPSKEEQSQLNKQNLLTPQGKILIKLKRSQVVANGLKGQTTDSQSDSLDSLIQCIDNEIHLLIGEGHDGSE
;
A
#
# COMPACT_ATOMS: atom_id res chain seq x y z
N MET A 1 5.41 -23.88 -37.46
CA MET A 1 6.66 -23.30 -36.96
C MET A 1 6.73 -21.87 -37.44
N HIS A 2 6.50 -20.93 -36.53
CA HIS A 2 6.39 -19.52 -36.86
C HIS A 2 7.67 -18.79 -36.41
N PHE A 3 8.15 -17.85 -37.22
CA PHE A 3 9.39 -17.12 -36.92
C PHE A 3 9.07 -15.69 -36.57
N ILE A 4 9.45 -15.28 -35.36
CA ILE A 4 9.27 -13.93 -34.87
C ILE A 4 10.49 -13.11 -35.28
N THR A 5 10.23 -12.02 -36.00
CA THR A 5 11.24 -11.10 -36.50
C THR A 5 11.39 -9.90 -35.59
N GLU A 6 12.49 -9.17 -35.76
CA GLU A 6 12.73 -7.90 -35.05
C GLU A 6 11.61 -6.88 -35.30
N GLN A 7 11.07 -6.82 -36.52
CA GLN A 7 10.02 -5.88 -36.88
C GLN A 7 8.72 -6.14 -36.11
N ASP A 8 8.42 -7.41 -35.85
CA ASP A 8 7.24 -7.83 -35.08
C ASP A 8 7.35 -7.31 -33.63
N ILE A 9 8.52 -7.50 -33.01
CA ILE A 9 8.78 -7.05 -31.63
C ILE A 9 8.82 -5.53 -31.54
N GLN A 10 9.43 -4.86 -32.52
CA GLN A 10 9.44 -3.39 -32.59
C GLN A 10 8.03 -2.80 -32.70
N PHE A 11 7.17 -3.43 -33.49
CA PHE A 11 5.80 -2.97 -33.67
C PHE A 11 5.00 -3.05 -32.36
N GLU A 12 5.16 -4.14 -31.61
CA GLU A 12 4.52 -4.29 -30.30
C GLU A 12 5.09 -3.32 -29.27
N ASN A 13 6.43 -3.19 -29.20
CA ASN A 13 7.12 -2.31 -28.26
C ASN A 13 6.79 -0.81 -28.47
N ARG A 14 6.48 -0.41 -29.72
CA ARG A 14 6.04 0.95 -30.05
C ARG A 14 4.61 1.25 -29.58
N LYS A 15 3.74 0.24 -29.54
CA LYS A 15 2.35 0.40 -29.07
C LYS A 15 2.29 0.43 -27.55
N THR A 16 3.07 -0.43 -26.91
CA THR A 16 3.15 -0.51 -25.45
C THR A 16 4.56 -0.96 -25.09
N PRO A 17 5.32 -0.18 -24.29
CA PRO A 17 6.67 -0.55 -23.90
C PRO A 17 6.69 -1.93 -23.24
N LEU A 18 7.42 -2.87 -23.85
CA LEU A 18 7.51 -4.24 -23.39
C LEU A 18 8.66 -4.39 -22.40
N SER A 19 8.35 -4.86 -21.18
CA SER A 19 9.38 -5.29 -20.22
C SER A 19 9.69 -6.79 -20.32
N LYS A 20 8.76 -7.57 -20.91
CA LYS A 20 8.86 -9.02 -21.10
C LYS A 20 8.30 -9.42 -22.47
N PHE A 21 8.85 -10.47 -23.06
CA PHE A 21 8.42 -11.06 -24.33
C PHE A 21 8.15 -12.55 -24.13
N PHE A 22 6.92 -12.99 -24.42
CA PHE A 22 6.50 -14.37 -24.24
C PHE A 22 6.70 -15.14 -25.55
N LEU A 23 7.45 -16.24 -25.49
CA LEU A 23 7.69 -17.10 -26.64
C LEU A 23 6.81 -18.37 -26.52
N ALA A 24 5.88 -18.54 -27.44
CA ALA A 24 5.07 -19.75 -27.52
C ALA A 24 5.91 -20.95 -28.01
N SER A 25 5.47 -22.17 -27.68
CA SER A 25 6.24 -23.39 -27.90
C SER A 25 6.52 -23.72 -29.37
N ASP A 26 5.72 -23.18 -30.30
CA ASP A 26 5.85 -23.34 -31.75
C ASP A 26 6.56 -22.16 -32.46
N ASP A 27 6.95 -21.16 -31.68
CA ASP A 27 7.58 -19.93 -32.17
C ASP A 27 9.09 -19.96 -32.03
N ARG A 28 9.79 -19.38 -33.01
CA ARG A 28 11.24 -19.23 -33.01
C ARG A 28 11.63 -17.79 -33.24
N LEU A 29 12.47 -17.26 -32.36
CA LEU A 29 13.10 -15.96 -32.56
C LEU A 29 14.16 -16.06 -33.67
N THR A 30 14.08 -15.14 -34.62
CA THR A 30 15.18 -14.89 -35.56
C THR A 30 16.40 -14.30 -34.83
N PRO A 31 17.62 -14.37 -35.41
CA PRO A 31 18.80 -13.75 -34.81
C PRO A 31 18.63 -12.25 -34.53
N GLY A 32 18.00 -11.51 -35.45
CA GLY A 32 17.71 -10.08 -35.27
C GLY A 32 16.73 -9.81 -34.12
N ALA A 33 15.65 -10.60 -34.03
CA ALA A 33 14.69 -10.50 -32.93
C ALA A 33 15.34 -10.75 -31.56
N ARG A 34 16.24 -11.73 -31.47
CA ARG A 34 16.99 -12.02 -30.24
C ARG A 34 17.90 -10.86 -29.85
N GLN A 35 18.62 -10.28 -30.80
CA GLN A 35 19.52 -9.16 -30.55
C GLN A 35 18.73 -7.93 -30.07
N TYR A 36 17.61 -7.62 -30.71
CA TYR A 36 16.74 -6.51 -30.33
C TYR A 36 16.25 -6.61 -28.87
N LEU A 37 15.82 -7.80 -28.44
CA LEU A 37 15.37 -8.06 -27.07
C LEU A 37 16.49 -7.85 -26.04
N ILE A 38 17.73 -8.24 -26.36
CA ILE A 38 18.91 -8.02 -25.52
C ILE A 38 19.21 -6.52 -25.40
N ASP A 39 19.26 -5.82 -26.54
CA ASP A 39 19.63 -4.40 -26.60
C ASP A 39 18.63 -3.52 -25.84
N HIS A 40 17.36 -3.94 -25.77
CA HIS A 40 16.28 -3.22 -25.07
C HIS A 40 15.98 -3.78 -23.67
N GLN A 41 16.80 -4.71 -23.16
CA GLN A 41 16.64 -5.36 -21.84
C GLN A 41 15.27 -6.05 -21.63
N ILE A 42 14.65 -6.51 -22.72
CA ILE A 42 13.35 -7.18 -22.69
C ILE A 42 13.56 -8.66 -22.36
N LYS A 43 12.99 -9.12 -21.24
CA LYS A 43 13.19 -10.51 -20.77
C LYS A 43 12.37 -11.49 -21.60
N VAL A 44 13.02 -12.53 -22.13
CA VAL A 44 12.34 -13.63 -22.85
C VAL A 44 11.85 -14.67 -21.85
N VAL A 45 10.56 -14.97 -21.88
CA VAL A 45 9.95 -16.04 -21.09
C VAL A 45 9.58 -17.17 -22.05
N ASP A 46 10.33 -18.28 -21.96
CA ASP A 46 10.04 -19.50 -22.71
C ASP A 46 9.06 -20.37 -21.92
N SER A 47 8.02 -20.85 -22.60
CA SER A 47 7.00 -21.72 -22.02
C SER A 47 7.55 -23.11 -21.61
N ASN A 48 8.79 -23.46 -22.00
CA ASN A 48 9.35 -24.80 -21.77
C ASN A 48 10.64 -24.88 -20.94
N SER A 49 11.11 -23.78 -20.33
CA SER A 49 12.29 -23.82 -19.46
C SER A 49 11.91 -23.86 -17.99
N LYS A 50 12.01 -25.07 -17.39
CA LYS A 50 12.12 -25.23 -15.93
C LYS A 50 13.44 -24.60 -15.49
N VAL A 51 13.42 -23.33 -15.13
CA VAL A 51 14.51 -22.64 -14.45
C VAL A 51 13.92 -21.93 -13.25
N ASP A 52 14.47 -22.24 -12.07
CA ASP A 52 14.18 -21.67 -10.76
C ASP A 52 14.38 -20.14 -10.74
N SER A 53 13.40 -19.43 -11.27
CA SER A 53 13.20 -18.01 -11.06
C SER A 53 11.72 -17.84 -10.76
N VAL A 54 11.41 -17.41 -9.54
CA VAL A 54 10.05 -17.12 -9.05
C VAL A 54 9.28 -16.39 -10.14
N THR A 55 8.53 -17.15 -10.92
CA THR A 55 7.78 -16.63 -12.06
C THR A 55 6.43 -16.31 -11.49
N THR A 56 6.28 -15.08 -10.98
CA THR A 56 4.97 -14.54 -10.59
C THR A 56 4.10 -14.62 -11.84
N THR A 57 3.15 -15.56 -11.85
CA THR A 57 2.19 -15.72 -12.94
C THR A 57 1.25 -14.52 -12.98
N VAL A 58 0.52 -14.30 -14.08
CA VAL A 58 -0.50 -13.24 -14.15
C VAL A 58 -1.54 -13.44 -13.03
N GLU A 59 -1.91 -14.69 -12.74
CA GLU A 59 -2.77 -15.06 -11.61
C GLU A 59 -2.16 -14.66 -10.25
N ASP A 60 -0.85 -14.84 -10.05
CA ASP A 60 -0.17 -14.42 -8.82
C ASP A 60 -0.14 -12.89 -8.67
N VAL A 61 0.00 -12.14 -9.77
CA VAL A 61 -0.05 -10.67 -9.76
C VAL A 61 -1.47 -10.20 -9.44
N GLU A 62 -2.48 -10.74 -10.12
CA GLU A 62 -3.89 -10.40 -9.87
C GLU A 62 -4.30 -10.71 -8.42
N LYS A 63 -3.90 -11.87 -7.90
CA LYS A 63 -4.16 -12.25 -6.52
C LYS A 63 -3.47 -11.30 -5.53
N LYS A 64 -2.21 -10.94 -5.79
CA LYS A 64 -1.48 -9.99 -4.94
C LYS A 64 -2.09 -8.58 -4.98
N THR A 65 -2.55 -8.14 -6.14
CA THR A 65 -3.27 -6.86 -6.30
C THR A 65 -4.60 -6.87 -5.55
N GLU A 66 -5.35 -7.98 -5.62
CA GLU A 66 -6.60 -8.14 -4.89
C GLU A 66 -6.37 -8.18 -3.36
N GLU A 67 -5.37 -8.92 -2.89
CA GLU A 67 -4.97 -8.95 -1.48
C GLU A 67 -4.56 -7.55 -0.99
N LEU A 68 -3.82 -6.80 -1.80
CA LEU A 68 -3.46 -5.41 -1.49
C LEU A 68 -4.71 -4.52 -1.35
N ASN A 69 -5.64 -4.62 -2.29
CA ASN A 69 -6.88 -3.87 -2.29
C ASN A 69 -7.74 -4.19 -1.05
N GLN A 70 -7.86 -5.47 -0.70
CA GLN A 70 -8.57 -5.93 0.50
C GLN A 70 -7.93 -5.38 1.78
N ASN A 71 -6.61 -5.29 1.84
CA ASN A 71 -5.91 -4.74 3.00
C ASN A 71 -6.13 -3.22 3.14
N PHE A 72 -6.22 -2.47 2.04
CA PHE A 72 -6.62 -1.06 2.08
C PHE A 72 -8.06 -0.88 2.58
N GLN A 73 -9.00 -1.69 2.08
CA GLN A 73 -10.38 -1.69 2.56
C GLN A 73 -10.48 -2.06 4.05
N LEU A 74 -9.68 -3.03 4.49
CA LEU A 74 -9.61 -3.40 5.90
C LEU A 74 -9.13 -2.23 6.77
N LEU A 75 -8.11 -1.49 6.32
CA LEU A 75 -7.61 -0.32 7.04
C LEU A 75 -8.68 0.76 7.19
N GLU A 76 -9.40 1.07 6.10
CA GLU A 76 -10.54 1.99 6.11
C GLU A 76 -11.60 1.56 7.13
N LEU A 77 -12.04 0.29 7.08
CA LEU A 77 -13.07 -0.23 7.97
C LEU A 77 -12.66 -0.24 9.45
N GLU A 78 -11.40 -0.54 9.76
CA GLU A 78 -10.91 -0.47 11.15
C GLU A 78 -10.90 0.97 11.68
N LEU A 79 -10.58 1.96 10.83
CA LEU A 79 -10.67 3.38 11.18
C LEU A 79 -12.12 3.84 11.35
N GLN A 80 -13.03 3.43 10.48
CA GLN A 80 -14.46 3.74 10.63
C GLN A 80 -15.04 3.13 11.91
N ASP A 81 -14.67 1.90 12.26
CA ASP A 81 -15.07 1.26 13.52
C ASP A 81 -14.48 1.98 14.74
N ALA A 82 -13.24 2.49 14.65
CA ALA A 82 -12.67 3.35 15.68
C ALA A 82 -13.47 4.66 15.82
N ALA A 83 -13.85 5.29 14.71
CA ALA A 83 -14.63 6.52 14.70
C ALA A 83 -16.03 6.34 15.30
N LEU A 84 -16.71 5.23 14.98
CA LEU A 84 -18.02 4.90 15.55
C LEU A 84 -17.94 4.68 17.05
N LYS A 85 -16.91 3.98 17.54
CA LYS A 85 -16.66 3.84 18.99
C LYS A 85 -16.34 5.18 19.65
N ALA A 86 -15.61 6.05 18.97
CA ALA A 86 -15.32 7.37 19.47
C ALA A 86 -16.59 8.21 19.59
N ASN A 87 -17.56 8.06 18.70
CA ASN A 87 -18.84 8.77 18.78
C ASN A 87 -19.63 8.45 20.07
N GLU A 88 -19.40 7.29 20.68
CA GLU A 88 -20.03 6.91 21.96
C GLU A 88 -19.47 7.73 23.15
N VAL A 89 -18.30 8.36 23.00
CA VAL A 89 -17.55 9.00 24.10
C VAL A 89 -17.22 10.47 23.81
N ASP A 90 -16.75 10.78 22.60
CA ASP A 90 -16.36 12.11 22.13
C ASP A 90 -16.63 12.27 20.62
N LEU A 91 -17.60 13.14 20.31
CA LEU A 91 -17.97 13.47 18.93
C LEU A 91 -16.81 14.12 18.15
N ALA A 92 -15.98 14.94 18.80
CA ALA A 92 -14.88 15.62 18.13
C ALA A 92 -13.79 14.62 17.71
N ALA A 93 -13.44 13.69 18.59
CA ALA A 93 -12.56 12.57 18.26
C ALA A 93 -13.14 11.71 17.12
N SER A 94 -14.45 11.40 17.18
CA SER A 94 -15.12 10.64 16.11
C SER A 94 -14.94 11.30 14.74
N GLN A 95 -15.18 12.61 14.65
CA GLN A 95 -15.06 13.36 13.40
C GLN A 95 -13.62 13.35 12.87
N ARG A 96 -12.61 13.55 13.73
CA ARG A 96 -11.20 13.48 13.33
C ARG A 96 -10.84 12.09 12.80
N ILE A 97 -11.25 11.02 13.48
CA ILE A 97 -10.97 9.65 13.05
C ILE A 97 -11.70 9.31 11.74
N PHE A 98 -12.92 9.80 11.52
CA PHE A 98 -13.59 9.66 10.22
C PHE A 98 -12.80 10.31 9.08
N SER A 99 -12.23 11.50 9.30
CA SER A 99 -11.34 12.12 8.30
C SER A 99 -10.12 11.25 8.00
N LEU A 100 -9.53 10.60 9.01
CA LEU A 100 -8.43 9.65 8.80
C LEU A 100 -8.87 8.43 7.97
N SER A 101 -10.12 7.97 8.14
CA SER A 101 -10.64 6.81 7.42
C SER A 101 -10.79 7.01 5.91
N GLU A 102 -10.80 8.26 5.42
CA GLU A 102 -10.81 8.56 3.99
C GLU A 102 -9.43 8.40 3.34
N MET A 103 -8.36 8.44 4.13
CA MET A 103 -6.98 8.46 3.63
C MET A 103 -6.57 7.14 2.94
N PRO A 104 -6.88 5.94 3.47
CA PRO A 104 -6.54 4.67 2.81
C PRO A 104 -6.99 4.60 1.35
N VAL A 105 -8.21 5.08 1.04
CA VAL A 105 -8.74 5.10 -0.33
C VAL A 105 -7.96 6.08 -1.21
N LYS A 106 -7.67 7.28 -0.71
CA LYS A 106 -6.88 8.30 -1.44
C LYS A 106 -5.46 7.81 -1.73
N ILE A 107 -4.82 7.15 -0.74
CA ILE A 107 -3.49 6.56 -0.86
C ILE A 107 -3.51 5.43 -1.90
N GLN A 108 -4.48 4.53 -1.84
CA GLN A 108 -4.63 3.44 -2.81
C GLN A 108 -4.74 3.97 -4.24
N GLN A 109 -5.46 5.08 -4.43
CA GLN A 109 -5.68 5.73 -5.72
C GLN A 109 -4.56 6.68 -6.15
N ASN A 110 -3.47 6.81 -5.37
CA ASN A 110 -2.39 7.79 -5.59
C ASN A 110 -2.91 9.23 -5.76
N GLN A 111 -3.98 9.59 -5.06
CA GLN A 111 -4.48 10.96 -5.03
C GLN A 111 -3.66 11.78 -4.04
N VAL A 112 -3.45 13.06 -4.36
CA VAL A 112 -2.78 14.00 -3.46
C VAL A 112 -3.59 14.08 -2.16
N VAL A 113 -2.94 13.76 -1.05
CA VAL A 113 -3.56 13.81 0.28
C VAL A 113 -3.38 15.24 0.81
N ASP A 114 -4.27 16.15 0.42
CA ASP A 114 -4.23 17.58 0.81
C ASP A 114 -4.39 17.82 2.33
N SER A 115 -4.86 16.83 3.09
CA SER A 115 -5.21 16.95 4.51
C SER A 115 -4.05 16.71 5.49
N LEU A 116 -2.85 16.48 4.97
CA LEU A 116 -1.64 16.46 5.78
C LEU A 116 -1.19 17.90 5.96
N GLU A 117 -1.77 18.61 6.94
CA GLU A 117 -1.02 19.69 7.60
C GLU A 117 0.39 19.15 7.86
N GLU A 118 1.44 19.98 7.67
CA GLU A 118 2.85 19.61 7.84
C GLU A 118 3.11 19.03 9.24
N ILE A 119 2.70 17.79 9.48
CA ILE A 119 3.08 16.99 10.62
C ILE A 119 4.47 16.55 10.23
N VAL A 120 5.45 17.35 10.66
CA VAL A 120 6.86 16.97 10.62
C VAL A 120 6.92 15.56 11.21
N PRO A 121 7.40 14.55 10.46
CA PRO A 121 7.54 13.20 11.00
C PRO A 121 8.51 13.29 12.16
N SER A 122 7.98 13.34 13.39
CA SER A 122 8.78 13.13 14.58
C SER A 122 9.21 11.67 14.52
N LYS A 123 10.50 11.40 14.74
CA LYS A 123 10.98 10.02 14.96
C LYS A 123 10.56 9.52 16.36
N GLU A 124 9.37 9.89 16.81
CA GLU A 124 8.85 9.44 18.08
C GLU A 124 8.43 7.98 17.97
N GLU A 125 8.73 7.22 19.01
CA GLU A 125 8.30 5.84 19.10
C GLU A 125 6.77 5.82 19.17
N GLN A 126 6.12 5.05 18.30
CA GLN A 126 4.66 4.86 18.32
C GLN A 126 4.19 4.58 19.74
N SER A 127 3.14 5.27 20.19
CA SER A 127 2.70 5.17 21.58
C SER A 127 2.42 3.72 21.99
N GLN A 128 2.85 3.30 23.18
CA GLN A 128 2.56 1.95 23.67
C GLN A 128 1.32 1.97 24.56
N LEU A 129 0.33 1.13 24.26
CA LEU A 129 -0.82 0.98 25.13
C LEU A 129 -0.46 0.15 26.36
N ASN A 130 -0.77 0.69 27.52
CA ASN A 130 -0.67 -0.02 28.79
C ASN A 130 -2.07 -0.37 29.33
N LYS A 131 -2.10 -1.20 30.37
CA LYS A 131 -3.36 -1.66 30.98
C LYS A 131 -4.26 -0.51 31.46
N GLN A 132 -3.70 0.60 31.94
CA GLN A 132 -4.49 1.73 32.41
C GLN A 132 -5.23 2.41 31.25
N ASN A 133 -4.56 2.59 30.11
CA ASN A 133 -5.21 3.13 28.90
C ASN A 133 -6.38 2.27 28.43
N LEU A 134 -6.29 0.94 28.60
CA LEU A 134 -7.34 0.00 28.15
C LEU A 134 -8.56 -0.06 29.06
N LEU A 135 -8.43 0.40 30.31
CA LEU A 135 -9.51 0.40 31.31
C LEU A 135 -10.32 1.70 31.33
N THR A 136 -10.04 2.64 30.41
CA THR A 136 -10.83 3.87 30.24
C THR A 136 -11.98 3.66 29.24
N PRO A 137 -12.97 4.58 29.18
CA PRO A 137 -13.97 4.58 28.13
C PRO A 137 -13.38 4.57 26.71
N GLN A 138 -12.19 5.16 26.53
CA GLN A 138 -11.48 5.24 25.26
C GLN A 138 -10.75 3.93 24.90
N GLY A 139 -10.58 2.98 25.82
CA GLY A 139 -9.74 1.79 25.61
C GLY A 139 -10.09 0.99 24.35
N LYS A 140 -11.37 0.89 24.00
CA LYS A 140 -11.80 0.22 22.76
C LYS A 140 -11.39 0.99 21.50
N ILE A 141 -11.40 2.33 21.55
CA ILE A 141 -10.96 3.22 20.46
C ILE A 141 -9.45 3.04 20.28
N LEU A 142 -8.69 3.08 21.38
CA LEU A 142 -7.23 2.94 21.38
C LEU A 142 -6.76 1.62 20.74
N ILE A 143 -7.39 0.49 21.09
CA ILE A 143 -7.08 -0.81 20.48
C ILE A 143 -7.31 -0.76 18.96
N LYS A 144 -8.40 -0.13 18.53
CA LYS A 144 -8.75 -0.05 17.11
C LYS A 144 -7.77 0.81 16.34
N LEU A 145 -7.40 1.98 16.87
CA LEU A 145 -6.38 2.85 16.28
C LEU A 145 -5.01 2.16 16.20
N LYS A 146 -4.57 1.46 17.26
CA LYS A 146 -3.33 0.66 17.19
C LYS A 146 -3.41 -0.45 16.15
N ARG A 147 -4.56 -1.12 16.02
CA ARG A 147 -4.76 -2.13 14.99
C ARG A 147 -4.66 -1.52 13.59
N SER A 148 -5.23 -0.33 13.37
CA SER A 148 -5.09 0.42 12.12
C SER A 148 -3.62 0.74 11.81
N GLN A 149 -2.81 1.14 12.80
CA GLN A 149 -1.37 1.32 12.61
C GLN A 149 -0.67 0.02 12.19
N VAL A 150 -1.01 -1.12 12.78
CA VAL A 150 -0.43 -2.43 12.40
C VAL A 150 -0.79 -2.78 10.96
N VAL A 151 -2.05 -2.59 10.55
CA VAL A 151 -2.50 -2.85 9.17
C VAL A 151 -1.78 -1.91 8.19
N ALA A 152 -1.68 -0.61 8.50
CA ALA A 152 -0.97 0.37 7.70
C ALA A 152 0.52 0.02 7.54
N ASN A 153 1.19 -0.40 8.61
CA ASN A 153 2.59 -0.86 8.54
C ASN A 153 2.75 -2.10 7.65
N GLY A 154 1.79 -3.03 7.69
CA GLY A 154 1.79 -4.22 6.83
C GLY A 154 1.61 -3.90 5.35
N LEU A 155 0.90 -2.81 5.03
CA LEU A 155 0.71 -2.32 3.66
C LEU A 155 2.00 -1.75 3.06
N LYS A 156 2.84 -1.06 3.84
CA LYS A 156 4.07 -0.40 3.36
C LYS A 156 4.98 -1.33 2.54
N GLY A 157 5.15 -2.58 2.98
CA GLY A 157 6.00 -3.56 2.29
C GLY A 157 5.45 -4.06 0.94
N GLN A 158 4.24 -3.65 0.58
CA GLN A 158 3.48 -4.13 -0.59
C GLN A 158 3.07 -2.99 -1.52
N THR A 159 3.39 -1.75 -1.18
CA THR A 159 2.98 -0.52 -1.89
C THR A 159 4.15 0.16 -2.59
N THR A 160 3.86 1.16 -3.42
CA THR A 160 4.89 2.04 -3.98
C THR A 160 5.52 2.92 -2.90
N ASP A 161 6.70 3.51 -3.16
CA ASP A 161 7.37 4.41 -2.21
C ASP A 161 6.47 5.61 -1.83
N SER A 162 5.81 6.23 -2.81
CA SER A 162 4.88 7.35 -2.57
C SER A 162 3.70 6.96 -1.67
N GLN A 163 3.19 5.74 -1.83
CA GLN A 163 2.12 5.22 -0.98
C GLN A 163 2.64 4.87 0.41
N SER A 164 3.85 4.31 0.50
CA SER A 164 4.52 4.04 1.77
C SER A 164 4.73 5.33 2.57
N ASP A 165 5.17 6.41 1.93
CA ASP A 165 5.33 7.72 2.57
C ASP A 165 3.99 8.27 3.06
N SER A 166 2.94 8.13 2.26
CA SER A 166 1.59 8.57 2.65
C SER A 166 1.00 7.71 3.79
N LEU A 167 1.33 6.41 3.82
CA LEU A 167 1.00 5.51 4.93
C LEU A 167 1.75 5.89 6.20
N ASP A 168 3.01 6.33 6.10
CA ASP A 168 3.76 6.86 7.25
C ASP A 168 3.10 8.10 7.83
N SER A 169 2.67 9.03 6.96
CA SER A 169 1.90 10.20 7.40
C SER A 169 0.59 9.80 8.09
N LEU A 170 -0.16 8.84 7.53
CA LEU A 170 -1.38 8.31 8.16
C LEU A 170 -1.09 7.67 9.53
N ILE A 171 -0.02 6.87 9.65
CA ILE A 171 0.39 6.25 10.91
C ILE A 171 0.67 7.32 11.97
N GLN A 172 1.32 8.41 11.58
CA GLN A 172 1.60 9.55 12.47
C GLN A 172 0.31 10.25 12.90
N CYS A 173 -0.62 10.51 11.97
CA CYS A 173 -1.93 11.09 12.32
C CYS A 173 -2.70 10.20 13.30
N ILE A 174 -2.67 8.87 13.11
CA ILE A 174 -3.29 7.92 14.03
C ILE A 174 -2.61 7.97 15.41
N ASP A 175 -1.27 8.08 15.46
CA ASP A 175 -0.54 8.15 16.73
C ASP A 175 -0.86 9.43 17.50
N ASN A 176 -0.94 10.56 16.80
CA ASN A 176 -1.36 11.83 17.38
C ASN A 176 -2.76 11.73 18.00
N GLU A 177 -3.71 11.08 17.33
CA GLU A 177 -5.06 10.87 17.88
C GLU A 177 -5.03 9.96 19.12
N ILE A 178 -4.15 8.96 19.16
CA ILE A 178 -3.94 8.12 20.34
C ILE A 178 -3.44 8.95 21.53
N HIS A 179 -2.46 9.84 21.32
CA HIS A 179 -1.97 10.74 22.37
C HIS A 179 -3.07 11.69 22.87
N LEU A 180 -3.87 12.26 21.96
CA LEU A 180 -5.01 13.11 22.32
C LEU A 180 -6.03 12.35 23.20
N LEU A 181 -6.36 11.10 22.84
CA LEU A 181 -7.32 10.27 23.58
C LEU A 181 -6.79 9.79 24.93
N ILE A 182 -5.49 9.62 25.07
CA ILE A 182 -4.84 9.29 26.36
C ILE A 182 -4.79 10.53 27.27
N GLY A 183 -4.81 11.74 26.68
CA GLY A 183 -4.75 13.00 27.42
C GLY A 183 -3.33 13.57 27.54
N GLU A 184 -2.36 13.11 26.75
CA GLU A 184 -0.98 13.60 26.76
C GLU A 184 -0.80 14.93 25.97
N GLY A 185 -1.90 15.58 25.58
CA GLY A 185 -1.90 16.77 24.72
C GLY A 185 -2.11 18.14 25.40
N HIS A 186 -2.20 18.21 26.73
CA HIS A 186 -2.37 19.50 27.43
C HIS A 186 -1.78 19.49 28.85
N ASP A 187 -0.45 19.41 28.95
CA ASP A 187 0.28 19.91 30.12
C ASP A 187 1.28 20.96 29.63
N GLY A 188 0.76 22.17 29.43
CA GLY A 188 1.52 23.33 28.96
C GLY A 188 0.71 24.61 29.14
N SER A 189 1.05 25.32 30.23
CA SER A 189 0.61 26.67 30.63
C SER A 189 -0.52 26.74 31.68
N GLU A 190 -0.12 26.54 32.94
CA GLU A 190 -0.52 27.48 34.02
C GLU A 190 0.13 28.87 33.80
#